data_AF-A0A535M2Z3-F1
#
_entry.id   AF-A0A535M2Z3-F1
#
_cell.length_a   1.000
_cell.length_b   1.000
_cell.length_c   1.000
_cell.angle_alpha   90.00
_cell.angle_beta   90.00
_cell.angle_gamma   90.00
#
_symmetry.space_group_name_H-M   'P 1'
#
loop_
_entity.id
_entity.type
_entity.pdbx_description
1 polymer ?
#
loop_
_entity_poly.entity_id
_entity_poly.type
_entity_poly.pdbx_seq_one_letter_code
_entity_poly.pdbx_strand_id
1 'polypeptide(L)'
;MNVLAEDALSAEVYGGLTDTYIWYWSGDPDPNYLLSIESGYTLDGWNDNYWNNATYNQLYVQHLAATNFTQRQSVVRAAEKVNYESAAYIIYIFPFGEWAYRTDLWTNWGDWNAHPYRQMDAFWGANPLFFDLQYTGTITPNQPPVKPAISGTTYRSTFTNVTQGFTATASDPESTDNLTFKWDWGDGNITVGPSRPASGTVADTETYSWPNPGNYTIKVSVADGFNAPIFSDLIYENVTTAPPGLGTLTGFVKLASGTPIAGASVSVTPGNYGNDTVSDGSYTIQLPPGTYTVTASAPLHNTSSQSGVVVTASAAKWVNFTLTFTAGWIAGTVVSDADGSPLASIGITV
;
A
#
# COMPACT_ATOMS: atom_id res chain seq x y z
N MET A 1 12.38 26.05 -39.38
CA MET A 1 12.16 24.66 -38.96
C MET A 1 11.19 24.73 -37.79
N ASN A 2 9.96 24.26 -37.98
CA ASN A 2 8.99 24.16 -36.89
C ASN A 2 9.26 22.86 -36.15
N VAL A 3 9.21 22.90 -34.81
CA VAL A 3 9.33 21.70 -33.98
C VAL A 3 7.91 21.25 -33.65
N LEU A 4 7.59 20.01 -33.98
CA LEU A 4 6.31 19.38 -33.69
C LEU A 4 6.50 18.30 -32.63
N ALA A 5 5.42 17.99 -31.91
CA ALA A 5 5.37 16.76 -31.13
C ALA A 5 5.42 15.55 -32.08
N GLU A 6 5.95 14.42 -31.60
CA GLU A 6 6.18 13.22 -32.41
C GLU A 6 4.90 12.70 -33.09
N ASP A 7 3.78 12.73 -32.38
CA ASP A 7 2.47 12.32 -32.87
C ASP A 7 1.96 13.22 -34.00
N ALA A 8 2.10 14.54 -33.83
CA ALA A 8 1.74 15.52 -34.85
C ALA A 8 2.64 15.41 -36.09
N LEU A 9 3.96 15.25 -35.90
CA LEU A 9 4.89 15.05 -37.01
C LEU A 9 4.58 13.75 -37.77
N SER A 10 4.32 12.65 -37.04
CA SER A 10 3.94 11.37 -37.64
C SER A 10 2.67 11.50 -38.49
N ALA A 11 1.66 12.22 -37.98
CA ALA A 11 0.41 12.45 -38.71
C ALA A 11 0.62 13.28 -39.99
N GLU A 12 1.51 14.28 -39.96
CA GLU A 12 1.86 15.05 -41.15
C GLU A 12 2.66 14.24 -42.18
N VAL A 13 3.63 13.44 -41.73
CA VAL A 13 4.47 12.57 -42.58
C VAL A 13 3.63 11.52 -43.29
N TYR A 14 2.91 10.69 -42.53
CA TYR A 14 2.05 9.63 -43.09
C TYR A 14 0.74 10.17 -43.71
N GLY A 15 0.46 11.45 -43.55
CA GLY A 15 -0.61 12.15 -44.26
C GLY A 15 -0.15 12.75 -45.60
N GLY A 16 1.15 12.71 -45.92
CA GLY A 16 1.72 13.38 -47.09
C GLY A 16 1.60 14.90 -47.04
N LEU A 17 1.59 15.49 -45.85
CA LEU A 17 1.35 16.92 -45.61
C LEU A 17 2.63 17.76 -45.45
N THR A 18 3.79 17.13 -45.59
CA THR A 18 5.11 17.75 -45.38
C THR A 18 5.98 17.67 -46.64
N ASP A 19 6.74 18.73 -46.89
CA ASP A 19 7.68 18.79 -48.02
C ASP A 19 9.02 18.12 -47.67
N THR A 20 9.53 18.38 -46.47
CA THR A 20 10.81 17.83 -45.96
C THR A 20 10.79 17.77 -44.44
N TYR A 21 11.33 16.70 -43.87
CA TYR A 21 11.39 16.49 -42.43
C TYR A 21 12.67 15.72 -42.05
N ILE A 22 13.06 15.81 -40.78
CA ILE A 22 14.13 14.98 -40.21
C ILE A 22 13.45 13.82 -39.49
N TRP A 23 13.75 12.61 -39.92
CA TRP A 23 13.20 11.37 -39.38
C TRP A 23 14.29 10.45 -38.88
N TYR A 24 13.90 9.46 -38.07
CA TYR A 24 14.82 8.45 -37.55
C TYR A 24 14.22 7.06 -37.68
N TRP A 25 15.04 6.12 -38.14
CA TRP A 25 14.76 4.70 -38.13
C TRP A 25 15.84 3.98 -37.33
N SER A 26 15.42 3.13 -36.40
CA SER A 26 16.29 2.13 -35.76
C SER A 26 16.15 0.79 -36.49
N GLY A 27 17.23 0.00 -36.55
CA GLY A 27 17.22 -1.31 -37.21
C GLY A 27 17.77 -2.43 -36.33
N ASP A 28 17.35 -3.66 -36.64
CA ASP A 28 17.94 -4.87 -36.08
C ASP A 28 19.31 -5.16 -36.69
N PRO A 29 20.09 -6.07 -36.08
CA PRO A 29 21.33 -6.57 -36.69
C PRO A 29 21.09 -7.22 -38.06
N ASP A 30 19.87 -7.69 -38.32
CA ASP A 30 19.44 -8.15 -39.63
C ASP A 30 18.82 -7.00 -40.44
N PRO A 31 19.23 -6.78 -41.70
CA PRO A 31 18.80 -5.61 -42.48
C PRO A 31 17.35 -5.70 -42.97
N ASN A 32 16.65 -6.82 -42.74
CA ASN A 32 15.32 -7.04 -43.30
C ASN A 32 14.33 -5.92 -42.94
N TYR A 33 14.33 -5.48 -41.68
CA TYR A 33 13.40 -4.44 -41.23
C TYR A 33 13.65 -3.11 -41.96
N LEU A 34 14.89 -2.64 -41.98
CA LEU A 34 15.26 -1.41 -42.69
C LEU A 34 14.98 -1.50 -44.18
N LEU A 35 15.25 -2.65 -44.80
CA LEU A 35 14.93 -2.85 -46.21
C LEU A 35 13.41 -2.86 -46.47
N SER A 36 12.61 -3.29 -45.50
CA SER A 36 11.16 -3.38 -45.63
C SER A 36 10.47 -2.02 -45.65
N ILE A 37 11.01 -1.05 -44.91
CA ILE A 37 10.54 0.34 -44.87
C ILE A 37 10.58 0.94 -46.27
N GLU A 38 11.70 0.77 -46.99
CA GLU A 38 11.87 1.30 -48.34
C GLU A 38 11.17 0.48 -49.43
N SER A 39 10.54 -0.64 -49.07
CA SER A 39 9.84 -1.47 -50.05
C SER A 39 8.44 -0.93 -50.33
N GLY A 40 7.96 -1.09 -51.56
CA GLY A 40 6.58 -0.76 -51.92
C GLY A 40 5.52 -1.62 -51.22
N TYR A 41 5.93 -2.64 -50.45
CA TYR A 41 5.02 -3.50 -49.68
C TYR A 41 4.56 -2.86 -48.36
N THR A 42 5.18 -1.76 -47.94
CA THR A 42 4.86 -1.05 -46.70
C THR A 42 4.36 0.37 -46.95
N LEU A 43 3.97 0.68 -48.19
CA LEU A 43 3.23 1.90 -48.54
C LEU A 43 1.96 2.04 -47.68
N ASP A 44 1.62 3.28 -47.32
CA ASP A 44 0.55 3.61 -46.39
C ASP A 44 0.72 2.97 -44.99
N GLY A 45 1.95 2.58 -44.67
CA GLY A 45 2.36 1.95 -43.42
C GLY A 45 3.70 2.50 -42.97
N TRP A 46 4.74 1.68 -42.98
CA TRP A 46 6.08 2.09 -42.52
C TRP A 46 6.88 2.87 -43.56
N ASN A 47 6.51 2.84 -44.85
CA ASN A 47 7.16 3.66 -45.87
C ASN A 47 6.71 5.13 -45.73
N ASP A 48 7.56 5.97 -45.18
CA ASP A 48 7.31 7.38 -44.86
C ASP A 48 7.62 8.35 -46.02
N ASN A 49 8.42 7.92 -47.00
CA ASN A 49 8.85 8.74 -48.12
C ASN A 49 8.05 8.52 -49.42
N TYR A 50 7.08 7.59 -49.42
CA TYR A 50 6.26 7.17 -50.56
C TYR A 50 7.05 6.75 -51.81
N TRP A 51 8.32 6.39 -51.64
CA TRP A 51 9.17 5.93 -52.72
C TRP A 51 8.85 4.47 -53.08
N ASN A 52 8.69 4.19 -54.37
CA ASN A 52 8.41 2.84 -54.86
C ASN A 52 9.21 2.54 -56.12
N ASN A 53 10.00 1.47 -56.08
CA ASN A 53 10.85 1.06 -57.19
C ASN A 53 10.72 -0.44 -57.46
N ALA A 54 10.37 -0.79 -58.69
CA ALA A 54 10.13 -2.18 -59.08
C ALA A 54 11.38 -3.08 -58.92
N THR A 55 12.57 -2.56 -59.21
CA THR A 55 13.83 -3.29 -59.04
C THR A 55 14.14 -3.49 -57.56
N TYR A 56 13.95 -2.47 -56.73
CA TYR A 56 14.11 -2.59 -55.28
C TYR A 56 13.18 -3.65 -54.69
N ASN A 57 11.89 -3.63 -55.05
CA ASN A 57 10.90 -4.61 -54.56
C ASN A 57 11.27 -6.05 -54.96
N GLN A 58 11.80 -6.25 -56.16
CA GLN A 58 12.28 -7.56 -56.59
C GLN A 58 13.48 -8.03 -55.76
N LEU A 59 14.44 -7.13 -55.48
CA LEU A 59 15.61 -7.44 -54.66
C LEU A 59 15.22 -7.71 -53.19
N TYR A 60 14.24 -6.97 -52.66
CA TYR A 60 13.66 -7.19 -51.33
C TYR A 60 13.08 -8.61 -51.19
N VAL A 61 12.26 -9.06 -52.15
CA VAL A 61 11.73 -10.44 -52.14
C VAL A 61 12.84 -11.47 -52.31
N GLN A 62 13.87 -11.19 -53.13
CA GLN A 62 15.00 -12.10 -53.31
C GLN A 62 15.84 -12.27 -52.03
N HIS A 63 16.08 -11.20 -51.25
CA HIS A 63 16.85 -11.35 -50.01
C HIS A 63 16.07 -12.14 -48.96
N LEU A 64 14.74 -11.99 -48.93
CA LEU A 64 13.86 -12.76 -48.04
C LEU A 64 13.94 -14.26 -48.34
N ALA A 65 14.04 -14.63 -49.62
CA ALA A 65 14.12 -16.02 -50.07
C ALA A 65 15.55 -16.62 -50.00
N ALA A 66 16.58 -15.79 -49.85
CA ALA A 66 17.98 -16.22 -49.89
C ALA A 66 18.41 -16.89 -48.57
N THR A 67 18.72 -18.19 -48.63
CA THR A 67 19.20 -18.97 -47.47
C THR A 67 20.73 -19.01 -47.35
N ASN A 68 21.46 -18.64 -48.40
CA ASN A 68 22.92 -18.52 -48.37
C ASN A 68 23.34 -17.11 -47.95
N PHE A 69 24.20 -17.01 -46.93
CA PHE A 69 24.64 -15.73 -46.36
C PHE A 69 25.27 -14.78 -47.38
N THR A 70 26.25 -15.26 -48.16
CA THR A 70 26.99 -14.42 -49.12
C THR A 70 26.10 -13.96 -50.27
N GLN A 71 25.21 -14.84 -50.72
CA GLN A 71 24.20 -14.50 -51.74
C GLN A 71 23.20 -13.48 -51.20
N ARG A 72 22.67 -13.67 -49.99
CA ARG A 72 21.76 -12.71 -49.37
C ARG A 72 22.43 -11.35 -49.23
N GLN A 73 23.69 -11.32 -48.78
CA GLN A 73 24.46 -10.09 -48.65
C GLN A 73 24.63 -9.36 -49.99
N SER A 74 24.89 -10.07 -51.09
CA SER A 74 25.03 -9.42 -52.40
C SER A 74 23.70 -8.83 -52.90
N VAL A 75 22.58 -9.51 -52.64
CA VAL A 75 21.23 -9.01 -52.97
C VAL A 75 20.87 -7.79 -52.12
N VAL A 76 21.15 -7.82 -50.81
CA VAL A 76 20.95 -6.68 -49.90
C VAL A 76 21.71 -5.46 -50.38
N ARG A 77 23.01 -5.60 -50.69
CA ARG A 77 23.82 -4.48 -51.20
C ARG A 77 23.32 -3.93 -52.53
N ALA A 78 22.75 -4.78 -53.38
CA ALA A 78 22.12 -4.33 -54.62
C ALA A 78 20.85 -3.51 -54.35
N ALA A 79 20.03 -3.91 -53.38
CA ALA A 79 18.84 -3.16 -52.96
C ALA A 79 19.23 -1.80 -52.36
N GLU A 80 20.17 -1.79 -51.42
CA GLU A 80 20.73 -0.57 -50.81
C GLU A 80 21.28 0.39 -51.86
N LYS A 81 22.00 -0.12 -52.86
CA LYS A 81 22.51 0.69 -53.97
C LYS A 81 21.38 1.39 -54.74
N VAL A 82 20.30 0.67 -55.08
CA VAL A 82 19.14 1.25 -55.80
C VAL A 82 18.51 2.37 -54.98
N ASN A 83 18.31 2.17 -53.67
CA ASN A 83 17.76 3.19 -52.79
C ASN A 83 18.69 4.42 -52.69
N TYR A 84 19.99 4.20 -52.45
CA TYR A 84 20.99 5.25 -52.32
C TYR A 84 21.14 6.09 -53.59
N GLU A 85 21.21 5.44 -54.76
CA GLU A 85 21.29 6.13 -56.06
C GLU A 85 19.99 6.87 -56.43
N SER A 86 18.85 6.47 -55.86
CA SER A 86 17.58 7.16 -56.05
C SER A 86 17.46 8.44 -55.21
N ALA A 87 18.32 8.62 -54.21
CA ALA A 87 18.31 9.75 -53.28
C ALA A 87 16.92 9.98 -52.62
N ALA A 88 16.20 8.89 -52.31
CA ALA A 88 14.92 8.94 -51.61
C ALA A 88 15.08 9.49 -50.17
N TYR A 89 16.25 9.27 -49.56
CA TYR A 89 16.69 9.96 -48.36
C TYR A 89 17.98 10.75 -48.57
N ILE A 90 18.13 11.79 -47.73
CA ILE A 90 19.40 12.43 -47.46
C ILE A 90 19.90 11.89 -46.11
N ILE A 91 20.73 10.84 -46.14
CA ILE A 91 21.28 10.23 -44.92
C ILE A 91 22.26 11.19 -44.24
N TYR A 92 21.88 11.68 -43.05
CA TYR A 92 22.62 12.72 -42.34
C TYR A 92 23.64 12.18 -41.34
N ILE A 93 23.22 11.26 -40.45
CA ILE A 93 24.05 10.72 -39.38
C ILE A 93 23.57 9.32 -38.99
N PHE A 94 24.50 8.48 -38.54
CA PHE A 94 24.22 7.25 -37.80
C PHE A 94 24.52 7.51 -36.32
N PRO A 95 23.54 7.93 -35.52
CA PRO A 95 23.79 8.31 -34.13
C PRO A 95 24.08 7.09 -33.28
N PHE A 96 24.94 7.25 -32.27
CA PHE A 96 24.99 6.29 -31.17
C PHE A 96 23.77 6.51 -30.27
N GLY A 97 23.22 5.43 -29.73
CA GLY A 97 22.26 5.54 -28.63
C GLY A 97 22.96 6.09 -27.39
N GLU A 98 22.30 7.01 -26.69
CA GLU A 98 22.78 7.58 -25.44
C GLU A 98 21.82 7.20 -24.31
N TRP A 99 22.36 6.61 -23.24
CA TRP A 99 21.58 6.13 -22.10
C TRP A 99 22.20 6.60 -20.79
N ALA A 100 21.36 7.00 -19.85
CA ALA A 100 21.73 7.28 -18.46
C ALA A 100 21.02 6.30 -17.53
N TYR A 101 21.74 5.72 -16.58
CA TYR A 101 21.20 4.72 -15.67
C TYR A 101 21.75 4.81 -14.25
N ARG A 102 20.97 4.32 -13.29
CA ARG A 102 21.26 4.36 -11.84
C ARG A 102 22.05 3.13 -11.41
N THR A 103 23.37 3.27 -11.31
CA THR A 103 24.28 2.21 -10.85
C THR A 103 24.36 2.06 -9.33
N ASP A 104 23.78 3.00 -8.60
CA ASP A 104 23.66 2.99 -7.14
C ASP A 104 22.51 2.10 -6.65
N LEU A 105 21.47 1.92 -7.48
CA LEU A 105 20.28 1.11 -7.14
C LEU A 105 20.17 -0.17 -7.95
N TRP A 106 20.86 -0.27 -9.09
CA TRP A 106 20.70 -1.41 -10.00
C TRP A 106 22.04 -1.90 -10.52
N THR A 107 22.20 -3.22 -10.59
CA THR A 107 23.32 -3.95 -11.20
C THR A 107 22.87 -4.75 -12.42
N ASN A 108 23.79 -5.51 -13.01
CA ASN A 108 23.58 -6.33 -14.19
C ASN A 108 23.23 -5.55 -15.47
N TRP A 109 23.77 -4.34 -15.62
CA TRP A 109 23.67 -3.53 -16.85
C TRP A 109 24.29 -4.20 -18.11
N GLY A 110 25.02 -5.32 -17.92
CA GLY A 110 25.62 -6.11 -18.99
C GLY A 110 26.90 -5.51 -19.57
N ASP A 111 27.59 -6.27 -20.42
CA ASP A 111 28.73 -5.81 -21.21
C ASP A 111 28.27 -5.46 -22.64
N TRP A 112 28.20 -4.16 -22.93
CA TRP A 112 27.76 -3.61 -24.21
C TRP A 112 28.82 -3.77 -25.32
N ASN A 113 30.10 -3.91 -24.97
CA ASN A 113 31.16 -4.16 -25.95
C ASN A 113 31.16 -5.62 -26.38
N ALA A 114 30.90 -6.54 -25.45
CA ALA A 114 30.75 -7.97 -25.76
C ALA A 114 29.45 -8.28 -26.53
N HIS A 115 28.43 -7.43 -26.37
CA HIS A 115 27.11 -7.59 -26.99
C HIS A 115 26.65 -6.30 -27.70
N PRO A 116 27.26 -5.96 -28.85
CA PRO A 116 27.01 -4.69 -29.56
C PRO A 116 25.57 -4.50 -30.09
N TYR A 117 24.71 -5.51 -29.94
CA TYR A 117 23.30 -5.52 -30.36
C TYR A 117 22.31 -5.65 -29.19
N ARG A 118 22.78 -5.46 -27.95
CA ARG A 118 21.92 -5.45 -26.77
C ARG A 118 20.96 -4.26 -26.82
N GLN A 119 19.73 -4.44 -26.32
CA GLN A 119 18.71 -3.39 -26.27
C GLN A 119 18.21 -3.22 -24.82
N MET A 120 17.68 -2.03 -24.50
CA MET A 120 17.11 -1.73 -23.17
C MET A 120 15.84 -2.56 -22.94
N ASP A 121 14.92 -2.48 -23.89
CA ASP A 121 13.59 -3.08 -23.87
C ASP A 121 13.47 -4.25 -24.86
N ALA A 122 12.34 -4.95 -24.80
CA ALA A 122 12.12 -6.20 -25.52
C ALA A 122 11.51 -5.99 -26.92
N PHE A 123 11.66 -4.80 -27.50
CA PHE A 123 10.82 -4.37 -28.62
C PHE A 123 11.00 -5.25 -29.87
N TRP A 124 12.20 -5.81 -30.14
CA TRP A 124 12.45 -6.61 -31.37
C TRP A 124 13.33 -7.87 -31.21
N GLY A 125 13.39 -8.47 -30.00
CA GLY A 125 13.88 -9.85 -29.83
C GLY A 125 15.38 -10.04 -29.54
N ALA A 126 16.15 -8.98 -29.35
CA ALA A 126 17.45 -9.07 -28.66
C ALA A 126 17.25 -9.25 -27.14
N ASN A 127 18.26 -9.74 -26.42
CA ASN A 127 18.19 -9.95 -24.97
C ASN A 127 17.83 -8.63 -24.25
N PRO A 128 16.63 -8.49 -23.67
CA PRO A 128 16.17 -7.21 -23.13
C PRO A 128 16.86 -6.97 -21.80
N LEU A 129 17.67 -5.92 -21.73
CA LEU A 129 18.43 -5.61 -20.52
C LEU A 129 17.52 -5.50 -19.28
N PHE A 130 16.31 -4.97 -19.42
CA PHE A 130 15.39 -4.82 -18.29
C PHE A 130 15.03 -6.11 -17.56
N PHE A 131 15.16 -7.29 -18.19
CA PHE A 131 14.97 -8.57 -17.48
C PHE A 131 16.23 -9.06 -16.75
N ASP A 132 17.40 -8.54 -17.12
CA ASP A 132 18.67 -8.91 -16.50
C ASP A 132 19.02 -8.00 -15.31
N LEU A 133 18.41 -6.81 -15.22
CA LEU A 133 18.65 -5.85 -14.14
C LEU A 133 18.31 -6.41 -12.77
N GLN A 134 19.18 -6.15 -11.82
CA GLN A 134 18.99 -6.55 -10.42
C GLN A 134 19.02 -5.33 -9.52
N TYR A 135 18.02 -5.18 -8.66
CA TYR A 135 18.02 -4.14 -7.64
C TYR A 135 19.06 -4.49 -6.57
N THR A 136 19.93 -3.54 -6.22
CA THR A 136 21.01 -3.72 -5.22
C THR A 136 20.59 -3.36 -3.82
N GLY A 137 19.47 -2.67 -3.65
CA GLY A 137 18.94 -2.35 -2.33
C GLY A 137 18.28 -3.57 -1.68
N THR A 138 18.17 -3.52 -0.36
CA THR A 138 17.29 -4.44 0.37
C THR A 138 15.85 -4.02 0.09
N ILE A 139 15.08 -4.89 -0.58
CA ILE A 139 13.61 -4.80 -0.52
C ILE A 139 13.23 -5.52 0.76
N THR A 140 12.92 -4.77 1.81
CA THR A 140 12.07 -5.26 2.89
C THR A 140 10.65 -5.03 2.41
N PRO A 141 9.92 -6.06 1.93
CA PRO A 141 8.53 -5.87 1.52
C PRO A 141 7.74 -5.39 2.73
N ASN A 142 6.90 -4.38 2.54
CA ASN A 142 6.02 -3.90 3.60
C ASN A 142 5.24 -5.06 4.21
N GLN A 143 5.28 -5.20 5.52
CA GLN A 143 4.51 -6.18 6.25
C GLN A 143 3.14 -5.57 6.62
N PRO A 144 2.05 -6.36 6.56
CA PRO A 144 0.75 -5.84 6.96
C PRO A 144 0.72 -5.57 8.48
N PRO A 145 -0.20 -4.70 8.94
CA PRO A 145 -0.36 -4.43 10.36
C PRO A 145 -0.69 -5.70 11.14
N VAL A 146 -0.25 -5.74 12.40
CA VAL A 146 -0.70 -6.76 13.35
C VAL A 146 -2.21 -6.63 13.54
N LYS A 147 -2.89 -7.78 13.59
CA LYS A 147 -4.34 -7.86 13.76
C LYS A 147 -4.81 -6.95 14.91
N PRO A 148 -5.72 -5.99 14.64
CA PRO A 148 -6.21 -5.10 15.69
C PRO A 148 -7.01 -5.88 16.73
N ALA A 149 -6.86 -5.50 17.99
CA ALA A 149 -7.60 -6.05 19.12
C ALA A 149 -8.49 -4.97 19.73
N ILE A 150 -9.80 -5.25 19.86
CA ILE A 150 -10.75 -4.38 20.56
C ILE A 150 -10.74 -4.75 22.04
N SER A 151 -10.69 -3.76 22.94
CA SER A 151 -10.78 -3.96 24.39
C SER A 151 -12.15 -4.49 24.82
N GLY A 152 -12.15 -5.22 25.94
CA GLY A 152 -13.37 -5.67 26.62
C GLY A 152 -13.83 -7.07 26.25
N THR A 153 -15.12 -7.34 26.51
CA THR A 153 -15.71 -8.67 26.35
C THR A 153 -16.35 -8.82 24.97
N THR A 154 -16.30 -10.03 24.41
CA THR A 154 -16.90 -10.36 23.10
C THR A 154 -18.38 -10.04 23.01
N TYR A 155 -19.11 -10.16 24.13
CA TYR A 155 -20.53 -9.86 24.22
C TYR A 155 -20.74 -8.71 25.19
N ARG A 156 -21.49 -7.71 24.74
CA ARG A 156 -21.87 -6.51 25.48
C ARG A 156 -23.35 -6.22 25.31
N SER A 157 -23.91 -5.46 26.24
CA SER A 157 -25.28 -4.97 26.17
C SER A 157 -25.36 -3.50 26.54
N THR A 158 -26.24 -2.77 25.87
CA THR A 158 -26.54 -1.37 26.18
C THR A 158 -27.99 -1.00 25.81
N PHE A 159 -28.33 0.27 25.97
CA PHE A 159 -29.62 0.82 25.60
C PHE A 159 -29.50 1.77 24.41
N THR A 160 -30.61 1.93 23.69
CA THR A 160 -30.72 2.91 22.60
C THR A 160 -30.30 4.31 23.07
N ASN A 161 -29.51 5.00 22.25
CA ASN A 161 -28.99 6.35 22.49
C ASN A 161 -28.08 6.48 23.73
N VAL A 162 -27.54 5.39 24.27
CA VAL A 162 -26.50 5.43 25.30
C VAL A 162 -25.13 5.32 24.64
N THR A 163 -24.29 6.34 24.83
CA THR A 163 -22.93 6.38 24.31
C THR A 163 -22.07 5.27 24.93
N GLN A 164 -21.49 4.44 24.06
CA GLN A 164 -20.52 3.41 24.36
C GLN A 164 -19.15 3.82 23.83
N GLY A 165 -18.12 3.70 24.66
CA GLY A 165 -16.72 3.78 24.30
C GLY A 165 -16.18 2.41 23.87
N PHE A 166 -15.32 2.46 22.86
CA PHE A 166 -14.56 1.34 22.35
C PHE A 166 -13.11 1.77 22.14
N THR A 167 -12.16 0.93 22.51
CA THR A 167 -10.75 1.13 22.18
C THR A 167 -10.22 -0.06 21.39
N ALA A 168 -9.48 0.22 20.33
CA ALA A 168 -8.75 -0.78 19.56
C ALA A 168 -7.26 -0.50 19.62
N THR A 169 -6.45 -1.56 19.64
CA THR A 169 -4.99 -1.45 19.55
C THR A 169 -4.45 -2.26 18.39
N ALA A 170 -3.47 -1.71 17.67
CA ALA A 170 -2.70 -2.41 16.65
C ALA A 170 -1.25 -1.93 16.66
N SER A 171 -0.37 -2.69 16.03
CA SER A 171 1.02 -2.29 15.78
C SER A 171 1.39 -2.68 14.36
N ASP A 172 2.50 -2.16 13.88
CA ASP A 172 3.07 -2.53 12.59
C ASP A 172 4.51 -2.99 12.80
N PRO A 173 5.01 -4.01 12.08
CA PRO A 173 6.44 -4.35 12.12
C PRO A 173 7.32 -3.17 11.67
N GLU A 174 6.81 -2.32 10.77
CA GLU A 174 7.48 -1.14 10.27
C GLU A 174 7.11 0.12 11.08
N SER A 175 8.05 0.61 11.89
CA SER A 175 7.85 1.87 12.64
C SER A 175 7.76 3.14 11.76
N THR A 176 8.02 3.01 10.45
CA THR A 176 7.92 4.09 9.46
C THR A 176 6.51 4.30 8.93
N ASP A 177 5.63 3.34 9.16
CA ASP A 177 4.29 3.34 8.60
C ASP A 177 3.32 4.14 9.46
N ASN A 178 2.19 4.51 8.87
CA ASN A 178 1.10 5.14 9.60
C ASN A 178 -0.14 4.25 9.58
N LEU A 179 -0.70 3.99 10.75
CA LEU A 179 -1.91 3.20 10.91
C LEU A 179 -3.16 4.08 10.88
N THR A 180 -4.17 3.64 10.14
CA THR A 180 -5.50 4.25 10.09
C THR A 180 -6.55 3.23 10.52
N PHE A 181 -7.32 3.55 11.56
CA PHE A 181 -8.37 2.70 12.11
C PHE A 181 -9.73 3.05 11.48
N LYS A 182 -10.50 2.03 11.11
CA LYS A 182 -11.85 2.18 10.56
C LYS A 182 -12.81 1.30 11.33
N TRP A 183 -13.70 1.94 12.07
CA TRP A 183 -14.75 1.30 12.86
C TRP A 183 -16.00 1.09 12.03
N ASP A 184 -16.52 -0.14 12.05
CA ASP A 184 -17.82 -0.51 11.52
C ASP A 184 -18.74 -0.84 12.69
N TRP A 185 -19.81 -0.08 12.84
CA TRP A 185 -20.73 -0.15 13.97
C TRP A 185 -21.85 -1.16 13.79
N GLY A 186 -21.87 -1.89 12.66
CA GLY A 186 -22.84 -2.95 12.37
C GLY A 186 -24.23 -2.45 11.97
N ASP A 187 -24.42 -1.13 11.84
CA ASP A 187 -25.67 -0.49 11.40
C ASP A 187 -25.54 0.22 10.05
N GLY A 188 -24.40 0.02 9.36
CA GLY A 188 -24.04 0.69 8.11
C GLY A 188 -23.26 1.99 8.29
N ASN A 189 -23.14 2.51 9.51
CA ASN A 189 -22.28 3.66 9.80
C ASN A 189 -20.84 3.23 10.05
N ILE A 190 -19.93 4.08 9.61
CA ILE A 190 -18.48 3.88 9.67
C ILE A 190 -17.83 5.12 10.25
N THR A 191 -16.89 4.95 11.18
CA THR A 191 -16.00 6.02 11.65
C THR A 191 -14.57 5.72 11.20
N VAL A 192 -13.87 6.71 10.65
CA VAL A 192 -12.46 6.60 10.28
C VAL A 192 -11.66 7.51 11.20
N GLY A 193 -10.78 6.92 12.00
CA GLY A 193 -9.88 7.64 12.89
C GLY A 193 -8.76 8.35 12.12
N PRO A 194 -8.04 9.28 12.76
CA PRO A 194 -6.89 9.94 12.15
C PRO A 194 -5.75 8.94 11.90
N SER A 195 -4.91 9.25 10.92
CA SER A 195 -3.66 8.53 10.67
C SER A 195 -2.66 8.76 11.82
N ARG A 196 -2.03 7.69 12.32
CA ARG A 196 -1.12 7.71 13.48
C ARG A 196 0.18 6.96 13.15
N PRO A 197 1.37 7.45 13.55
CA PRO A 197 2.61 6.72 13.37
C PRO A 197 2.59 5.36 14.09
N ALA A 198 3.09 4.31 13.44
CA ALA A 198 3.18 2.95 13.98
C ALA A 198 4.33 2.78 14.99
N SER A 199 4.54 3.75 15.88
CA SER A 199 5.58 3.70 16.90
C SER A 199 5.19 2.74 18.04
N GLY A 200 5.34 1.44 17.80
CA GLY A 200 4.91 0.38 18.73
C GLY A 200 3.40 0.13 18.64
N THR A 201 2.79 -0.22 19.78
CA THR A 201 1.33 -0.43 19.87
C THR A 201 0.60 0.90 19.95
N VAL A 202 -0.21 1.18 18.94
CA VAL A 202 -1.05 2.36 18.82
C VAL A 202 -2.47 2.00 19.26
N ALA A 203 -3.10 2.86 20.06
CA ALA A 203 -4.50 2.76 20.42
C ALA A 203 -5.34 3.79 19.65
N ASP A 204 -6.57 3.44 19.30
CA ASP A 204 -7.60 4.32 18.78
C ASP A 204 -8.88 4.13 19.60
N THR A 205 -9.44 5.24 20.11
CA THR A 205 -10.60 5.23 21.00
C THR A 205 -11.72 6.03 20.37
N GLU A 206 -12.88 5.40 20.22
CA GLU A 206 -14.06 6.00 19.61
C GLU A 206 -15.29 5.80 20.50
N THR A 207 -16.29 6.63 20.30
CA THR A 207 -17.59 6.51 20.97
C THR A 207 -18.73 6.40 19.98
N TYR A 208 -19.72 5.55 20.27
CA TYR A 208 -20.87 5.36 19.41
C TYR A 208 -22.16 5.10 20.20
N SER A 209 -23.32 5.39 19.61
CA SER A 209 -24.63 5.09 20.19
C SER A 209 -25.61 4.68 19.11
N TRP A 210 -26.39 3.63 19.35
CA TRP A 210 -27.36 3.13 18.39
C TRP A 210 -28.75 3.70 18.66
N PRO A 211 -29.44 4.25 17.64
CA PRO A 211 -30.77 4.84 17.83
C PRO A 211 -31.88 3.78 17.94
N ASN A 212 -31.65 2.59 17.37
CA ASN A 212 -32.64 1.52 17.29
C ASN A 212 -32.20 0.30 18.10
N PRO A 213 -33.13 -0.47 18.68
CA PRO A 213 -32.82 -1.76 19.27
C PRO A 213 -32.37 -2.76 18.21
N GLY A 214 -31.41 -3.62 18.55
CA GLY A 214 -30.88 -4.61 17.64
C GLY A 214 -29.62 -5.30 18.18
N ASN A 215 -29.20 -6.36 17.49
CA ASN A 215 -27.90 -6.98 17.71
C ASN A 215 -26.94 -6.42 16.65
N TYR A 216 -25.89 -5.73 17.11
CA TYR A 216 -24.90 -5.11 16.25
C TYR A 216 -23.58 -5.86 16.33
N THR A 217 -22.92 -5.99 15.19
CA THR A 217 -21.60 -6.60 15.07
C THR A 217 -20.59 -5.50 14.81
N ILE A 218 -19.76 -5.21 15.80
CA ILE A 218 -18.69 -4.21 15.71
C ILE A 218 -17.41 -4.91 15.28
N LYS A 219 -16.70 -4.27 14.34
CA LYS A 219 -15.35 -4.65 13.92
C LYS A 219 -14.55 -3.41 13.58
N VAL A 220 -13.23 -3.50 13.73
CA VAL A 220 -12.30 -2.47 13.28
C VAL A 220 -11.37 -3.06 12.22
N SER A 221 -11.06 -2.27 11.19
CA SER A 221 -9.95 -2.57 10.28
C SER A 221 -8.83 -1.57 10.42
N VAL A 222 -7.59 -2.04 10.30
CA VAL A 222 -6.39 -1.19 10.32
C VAL A 222 -5.66 -1.31 8.99
N ALA A 223 -5.25 -0.18 8.44
CA ALA A 223 -4.50 -0.07 7.20
C ALA A 223 -3.24 0.78 7.41
N ASP A 224 -2.15 0.39 6.75
CA ASP A 224 -0.84 1.06 6.68
C ASP A 224 -0.67 1.93 5.41
N GLY A 225 -1.51 1.70 4.39
CA GLY A 225 -1.44 2.36 3.08
C GLY A 225 -0.69 1.56 2.00
N PHE A 226 -0.10 0.41 2.36
CA PHE A 226 0.68 -0.45 1.47
C PHE A 226 0.02 -1.81 1.27
N ASN A 227 -0.56 -2.38 2.34
CA ASN A 227 -1.18 -3.68 2.35
C ASN A 227 -2.71 -3.59 2.50
N ALA A 228 -3.40 -4.72 2.25
CA ALA A 228 -4.83 -4.81 2.47
C ALA A 228 -5.16 -4.65 3.97
N PRO A 229 -6.25 -3.96 4.35
CA PRO A 229 -6.59 -3.75 5.75
C PRO A 229 -6.82 -5.07 6.50
N ILE A 230 -6.32 -5.16 7.73
CA ILE A 230 -6.51 -6.32 8.61
C ILE A 230 -7.66 -6.03 9.59
N PHE A 231 -8.51 -7.03 9.81
CA PHE A 231 -9.73 -6.90 10.62
C PHE A 231 -9.55 -7.52 12.01
N SER A 232 -10.19 -6.91 13.01
CA SER A 232 -10.27 -7.44 14.37
C SER A 232 -11.17 -8.66 14.47
N ASP A 233 -11.13 -9.31 15.63
CA ASP A 233 -12.27 -10.15 16.05
C ASP A 233 -13.52 -9.29 16.27
N LEU A 234 -14.67 -9.95 16.22
CA LEU A 234 -15.97 -9.29 16.33
C LEU A 234 -16.34 -9.05 17.80
N ILE A 235 -16.96 -7.89 18.07
CA ILE A 235 -17.70 -7.62 19.29
C ILE A 235 -19.19 -7.60 18.95
N TYR A 236 -20.01 -8.21 19.80
CA TYR A 236 -21.46 -8.24 19.65
C TYR A 236 -22.09 -7.35 20.71
N GLU A 237 -22.81 -6.31 20.28
CA GLU A 237 -23.54 -5.40 21.15
C GLU A 237 -25.04 -5.65 21.01
N ASN A 238 -25.68 -6.05 22.12
CA ASN A 238 -27.13 -6.15 22.20
C ASN A 238 -27.71 -4.82 22.70
N VAL A 239 -28.38 -4.10 21.82
CA VAL A 239 -29.01 -2.81 22.12
C VAL A 239 -30.49 -3.03 22.33
N THR A 240 -30.99 -2.65 23.50
CA THR A 240 -32.42 -2.74 23.85
C THR A 240 -33.02 -1.37 24.12
N THR A 241 -34.35 -1.26 24.16
CA THR A 241 -35.00 -0.04 24.64
C THR A 241 -34.72 0.14 26.13
N ALA A 242 -34.42 1.37 26.54
CA ALA A 242 -34.19 1.68 27.94
C ALA A 242 -35.46 1.42 28.78
N PRO A 243 -35.36 0.70 29.91
CA PRO A 243 -36.47 0.56 30.85
C PRO A 243 -36.77 1.90 31.56
N PRO A 244 -37.99 2.09 32.08
CA PRO A 244 -38.32 3.27 32.88
C PRO A 244 -37.57 3.25 34.21
N GLY A 245 -36.57 4.12 34.34
CA GLY A 245 -35.79 4.30 35.56
C GLY A 245 -34.44 3.57 35.50
N LEU A 246 -33.43 4.24 34.92
CA LEU A 246 -32.04 3.79 34.95
C LEU A 246 -31.29 4.47 36.09
N GLY A 247 -30.35 3.76 36.70
CA GLY A 247 -29.31 4.32 37.54
C GLY A 247 -28.00 4.45 36.75
N THR A 248 -27.10 5.31 37.24
CA THR A 248 -25.80 5.55 36.62
C THR A 248 -24.70 4.95 37.50
N LEU A 249 -23.91 4.02 36.97
CA LEU A 249 -22.66 3.58 37.57
C LEU A 249 -21.52 4.40 36.96
N THR A 250 -20.70 5.03 37.79
CA THR A 250 -19.61 5.91 37.33
C THR A 250 -18.37 5.76 38.20
N GLY A 251 -17.21 6.13 37.65
CA GLY A 251 -15.97 6.19 38.40
C GLY A 251 -14.75 6.29 37.51
N PHE A 252 -13.58 6.01 38.08
CA PHE A 252 -12.29 6.05 37.40
C PHE A 252 -11.55 4.72 37.47
N VAL A 253 -10.80 4.39 36.42
CA VAL A 253 -9.79 3.34 36.41
C VAL A 253 -8.41 3.99 36.32
N LYS A 254 -7.56 3.76 37.33
CA LYS A 254 -6.24 4.39 37.45
C LYS A 254 -5.16 3.39 37.83
N LEU A 255 -3.90 3.76 37.62
CA LEU A 255 -2.75 3.10 38.25
C LEU A 255 -2.64 3.51 39.73
N ALA A 256 -1.85 2.76 40.50
CA ALA A 256 -1.54 3.11 41.90
C ALA A 256 -0.84 4.48 42.03
N SER A 257 -0.16 4.95 40.97
CA SER A 257 0.42 6.30 40.87
C SER A 257 -0.63 7.42 40.72
N GLY A 258 -1.90 7.08 40.47
CA GLY A 258 -2.97 8.02 40.14
C GLY A 258 -3.08 8.36 38.64
N THR A 259 -2.19 7.82 37.80
CA THR A 259 -2.27 7.99 36.34
C THR A 259 -3.55 7.33 35.79
N PRO A 260 -4.35 8.02 34.97
CA PRO A 260 -5.53 7.44 34.35
C PRO A 260 -5.17 6.35 33.35
N ILE A 261 -5.99 5.30 33.28
CA ILE A 261 -5.88 4.26 32.25
C ILE A 261 -7.02 4.49 31.26
N ALA A 262 -6.71 5.09 30.12
CA ALA A 262 -7.67 5.23 29.02
C ALA A 262 -7.86 3.89 28.30
N GLY A 263 -9.07 3.61 27.82
CA GLY A 263 -9.39 2.36 27.12
C GLY A 263 -9.42 1.10 27.99
N ALA A 264 -9.34 1.24 29.31
CA ALA A 264 -9.67 0.13 30.22
C ALA A 264 -11.16 -0.22 30.08
N SER A 265 -11.46 -1.51 29.94
CA SER A 265 -12.82 -2.03 29.86
C SER A 265 -13.42 -2.20 31.24
N VAL A 266 -14.62 -1.67 31.46
CA VAL A 266 -15.40 -1.91 32.67
C VAL A 266 -16.65 -2.71 32.31
N SER A 267 -16.74 -3.95 32.78
CA SER A 267 -17.86 -4.86 32.55
C SER A 267 -18.68 -5.08 33.82
N VAL A 268 -19.97 -5.34 33.64
CA VAL A 268 -20.97 -5.43 34.70
C VAL A 268 -21.80 -6.70 34.50
N THR A 269 -21.89 -7.50 35.55
CA THR A 269 -22.70 -8.73 35.60
C THR A 269 -23.71 -8.66 36.73
N PRO A 270 -24.95 -9.16 36.53
CA PRO A 270 -25.49 -9.78 35.31
C PRO A 270 -25.83 -8.76 34.21
N GLY A 271 -26.01 -9.26 32.97
CA GLY A 271 -26.51 -8.48 31.83
C GLY A 271 -25.46 -8.09 30.77
N ASN A 272 -24.17 -8.32 31.05
CA ASN A 272 -23.06 -7.98 30.15
C ASN A 272 -23.02 -6.50 29.75
N TYR A 273 -23.54 -5.62 30.61
CA TYR A 273 -23.35 -4.19 30.39
C TYR A 273 -21.88 -3.85 30.56
N GLY A 274 -21.40 -2.84 29.86
CA GLY A 274 -20.02 -2.41 30.02
C GLY A 274 -19.75 -1.14 29.26
N ASN A 275 -18.67 -0.46 29.62
CA ASN A 275 -18.18 0.68 28.88
C ASN A 275 -16.67 0.80 29.06
N ASP A 276 -15.99 1.32 28.05
CA ASP A 276 -14.57 1.60 28.12
C ASP A 276 -14.34 3.00 28.73
N THR A 277 -13.22 3.14 29.42
CA THR A 277 -12.80 4.42 29.97
C THR A 277 -12.33 5.38 28.88
N VAL A 278 -12.62 6.66 29.04
CA VAL A 278 -12.11 7.72 28.14
C VAL A 278 -10.72 8.20 28.58
N SER A 279 -10.18 9.21 27.91
CA SER A 279 -8.79 9.69 28.08
C SER A 279 -8.39 10.06 29.52
N ASP A 280 -9.32 10.50 30.36
CA ASP A 280 -9.08 10.83 31.77
C ASP A 280 -9.29 9.63 32.72
N GLY A 281 -9.51 8.43 32.17
CA GLY A 281 -9.75 7.20 32.89
C GLY A 281 -11.16 7.08 33.48
N SER A 282 -12.07 8.02 33.20
CA SER A 282 -13.45 7.95 33.67
C SER A 282 -14.29 7.00 32.83
N TYR A 283 -15.30 6.38 33.46
CA TYR A 283 -16.31 5.58 32.78
C TYR A 283 -17.71 5.90 33.33
N THR A 284 -18.72 5.66 32.50
CA THR A 284 -20.14 5.78 32.87
C THR A 284 -20.94 4.66 32.23
N ILE A 285 -21.76 3.95 33.01
CA ILE A 285 -22.61 2.84 32.55
C ILE A 285 -24.03 3.08 33.07
N GLN A 286 -25.02 3.05 32.17
CA GLN A 286 -26.42 3.08 32.54
C GLN A 286 -26.92 1.67 32.83
N LEU A 287 -27.57 1.48 33.97
CA LEU A 287 -28.00 0.16 34.44
C LEU A 287 -29.43 0.23 35.01
N PRO A 288 -30.23 -0.83 34.86
CA PRO A 288 -31.44 -0.99 35.66
C PRO A 288 -31.12 -0.99 37.17
N PRO A 289 -32.09 -0.71 38.05
CA PRO A 289 -31.90 -0.88 39.48
C PRO A 289 -31.64 -2.34 39.82
N GLY A 290 -30.60 -2.61 40.61
CA GLY A 290 -30.17 -3.97 40.88
C GLY A 290 -28.85 -4.03 41.63
N THR A 291 -28.39 -5.25 41.88
CA THR A 291 -27.10 -5.53 42.52
C THR A 291 -26.18 -6.20 41.51
N TYR A 292 -24.96 -5.68 41.38
CA TYR A 292 -24.04 -6.05 40.33
C TYR A 292 -22.65 -6.43 40.86
N THR A 293 -21.92 -7.18 40.04
CA THR A 293 -20.46 -7.30 40.11
C THR A 293 -19.87 -6.51 38.96
N VAL A 294 -19.00 -5.56 39.27
CA VAL A 294 -18.33 -4.67 38.33
C VAL A 294 -16.86 -5.08 38.25
N THR A 295 -16.32 -5.24 37.05
CA THR A 295 -14.95 -5.67 36.81
C THR A 295 -14.25 -4.72 35.84
N ALA A 296 -13.10 -4.20 36.22
CA ALA A 296 -12.22 -3.43 35.36
C ALA A 296 -11.04 -4.28 34.87
N SER A 297 -10.72 -4.16 33.58
CA SER A 297 -9.58 -4.83 32.94
C SER A 297 -8.91 -3.91 31.93
N ALA A 298 -7.60 -4.08 31.75
CA ALA A 298 -6.82 -3.40 30.72
C ALA A 298 -5.70 -4.34 30.25
N PRO A 299 -5.23 -4.24 29.00
CA PRO A 299 -4.06 -4.99 28.53
C PRO A 299 -2.88 -4.80 29.49
N LEU A 300 -2.12 -5.87 29.75
CA LEU A 300 -1.00 -5.92 30.71
C LEU A 300 -1.33 -5.69 32.19
N HIS A 301 -2.59 -5.50 32.58
CA HIS A 301 -2.94 -5.25 33.96
C HIS A 301 -3.72 -6.41 34.58
N ASN A 302 -3.55 -6.59 35.89
CA ASN A 302 -4.37 -7.50 36.67
C ASN A 302 -5.80 -6.95 36.69
N THR A 303 -6.77 -7.82 36.48
CA THR A 303 -8.19 -7.44 36.59
C THR A 303 -8.57 -7.15 38.04
N SER A 304 -9.55 -6.27 38.23
CA SER A 304 -10.06 -5.91 39.55
C SER A 304 -11.59 -5.93 39.54
N SER A 305 -12.20 -6.56 40.55
CA SER A 305 -13.65 -6.72 40.64
C SER A 305 -14.21 -6.25 41.98
N GLN A 306 -15.40 -5.66 41.96
CA GLN A 306 -16.19 -5.29 43.13
C GLN A 306 -17.58 -5.90 43.01
N SER A 307 -17.97 -6.74 43.97
CA SER A 307 -19.28 -7.38 44.05
C SER A 307 -20.21 -6.66 45.03
N GLY A 308 -21.52 -6.90 44.90
CA GLY A 308 -22.51 -6.32 45.79
C GLY A 308 -22.78 -4.82 45.53
N VAL A 309 -22.45 -4.33 44.34
CA VAL A 309 -22.68 -2.93 43.96
C VAL A 309 -24.17 -2.70 43.69
N VAL A 310 -24.85 -2.02 44.60
CA VAL A 310 -26.26 -1.67 44.47
C VAL A 310 -26.41 -0.38 43.65
N VAL A 311 -27.17 -0.47 42.56
CA VAL A 311 -27.58 0.64 41.70
C VAL A 311 -29.07 0.89 41.90
N THR A 312 -29.45 2.15 42.10
CA THR A 312 -30.83 2.58 42.28
C THR A 312 -31.25 3.50 41.15
N ALA A 313 -32.55 3.52 40.82
CA ALA A 313 -33.07 4.38 39.75
C ALA A 313 -32.75 5.85 40.00
N SER A 314 -32.42 6.57 38.93
CA SER A 314 -32.17 8.01 38.91
C SER A 314 -31.05 8.49 39.85
N ALA A 315 -30.15 7.60 40.28
CA ALA A 315 -29.03 7.92 41.16
C ALA A 315 -27.69 7.51 40.54
N ALA A 316 -26.64 8.24 40.89
CA ALA A 316 -25.27 7.90 40.55
C ALA A 316 -24.63 7.06 41.66
N LYS A 317 -24.03 5.92 41.29
CA LYS A 317 -23.23 5.07 42.16
C LYS A 317 -21.77 5.14 41.73
N TRP A 318 -20.91 5.58 42.64
CA TRP A 318 -19.47 5.66 42.41
C TRP A 318 -18.77 4.34 42.73
N VAL A 319 -17.96 3.85 41.79
CA VAL A 319 -17.08 2.68 41.93
C VAL A 319 -15.76 2.99 41.24
N ASN A 320 -14.65 3.02 41.97
CA ASN A 320 -13.33 3.30 41.40
C ASN A 320 -12.47 2.04 41.41
N PHE A 321 -11.60 1.90 40.41
CA PHE A 321 -10.66 0.80 40.31
C PHE A 321 -9.22 1.30 40.27
N THR A 322 -8.33 0.54 40.89
CA THR A 322 -6.89 0.70 40.75
C THR A 322 -6.33 -0.59 40.17
N LEU A 323 -5.74 -0.51 38.98
CA LEU A 323 -5.12 -1.68 38.34
C LEU A 323 -3.60 -1.66 38.55
N THR A 324 -3.01 -2.85 38.55
CA THR A 324 -1.56 -3.06 38.66
C THR A 324 -1.07 -3.85 37.47
N PHE A 325 0.16 -3.61 37.00
CA PHE A 325 0.72 -4.38 35.90
C PHE A 325 0.89 -5.86 36.27
N THR A 326 0.45 -6.75 35.39
CA THR A 326 0.74 -8.19 35.40
C THR A 326 2.08 -8.48 34.73
N ALA A 327 2.41 -7.70 33.70
CA ALA A 327 3.69 -7.75 32.97
C ALA A 327 3.98 -6.36 32.38
N GLY A 328 5.25 -6.03 32.20
CA GLY A 328 5.69 -4.84 31.49
C GLY A 328 6.71 -5.20 30.41
N TRP A 329 7.00 -4.28 29.51
CA TRP A 329 8.09 -4.39 28.55
C TRP A 329 9.15 -3.32 28.84
N ILE A 330 10.41 -3.68 28.65
CA ILE A 330 11.51 -2.73 28.53
C ILE A 330 11.59 -2.38 27.04
N ALA A 331 11.44 -1.10 26.71
CA ALA A 331 11.61 -0.58 25.36
C ALA A 331 12.68 0.52 25.38
N GLY A 332 13.61 0.46 24.43
CA GLY A 332 14.71 1.42 24.31
C GLY A 332 15.78 0.93 23.35
N THR A 333 16.68 1.83 22.96
CA THR A 333 17.86 1.50 22.17
C THR A 333 19.01 1.20 23.12
N VAL A 334 19.63 0.02 22.98
CA VAL A 334 20.87 -0.26 23.67
C VAL A 334 21.97 0.56 22.98
N VAL A 335 22.66 1.41 23.73
CA VAL A 335 23.74 2.24 23.20
C VAL A 335 25.08 1.88 23.85
N SER A 336 26.15 2.09 23.10
CA SER A 336 27.52 2.00 23.62
C SER A 336 27.79 3.15 24.59
N ASP A 337 28.35 2.86 25.77
CA ASP A 337 28.73 3.87 26.76
C ASP A 337 29.93 4.72 26.28
N ALA A 338 30.73 4.21 25.34
CA ALA A 338 31.92 4.90 24.85
C ALA A 338 31.59 6.04 23.87
N ASP A 339 30.54 5.89 23.07
CA ASP A 339 30.28 6.77 21.93
C ASP A 339 28.78 7.03 21.64
N GLY A 340 27.87 6.43 22.41
CA GLY A 340 26.42 6.61 22.26
C GLY A 340 25.83 5.97 21.00
N SER A 341 26.62 5.18 20.26
CA SER A 341 26.16 4.51 19.04
C SER A 341 25.16 3.39 19.37
N PRO A 342 24.11 3.17 18.55
CA PRO A 342 23.16 2.09 18.75
C PRO A 342 23.82 0.72 18.53
N LEU A 343 23.59 -0.21 19.45
CA LEU A 343 24.10 -1.58 19.40
C LEU A 343 23.02 -2.53 18.87
N ALA A 344 23.35 -3.29 17.83
CA ALA A 344 22.48 -4.30 17.24
C ALA A 344 22.71 -5.69 17.86
N SER A 345 21.67 -6.54 17.85
CA SER A 345 21.73 -7.96 18.24
C SER A 345 22.20 -8.25 19.66
N ILE A 346 21.95 -7.34 20.60
CA ILE A 346 22.27 -7.53 22.02
C ILE A 346 21.14 -8.31 22.71
N GLY A 347 21.50 -9.35 23.46
CA GLY A 347 20.57 -10.05 24.34
C GLY A 347 20.28 -9.23 25.60
N ILE A 348 19.01 -8.91 25.85
CA ILE A 348 18.56 -8.29 27.10
C ILE A 348 18.03 -9.42 28.00
N THR A 349 18.53 -9.51 29.23
CA THR A 349 18.03 -10.43 30.26
C THR A 349 17.55 -9.58 31.45
N VAL A 350 16.33 -9.84 31.93
CA VAL A 350 15.68 -9.12 33.05
C VAL A 350 15.59 -10.03 34.26
#